data_AF-A0A522QYI9-F1
#
_entry.id   AF-A0A522QYI9-F1
#
_cell.length_a   1.000
_cell.length_b   1.000
_cell.length_c   1.000
_cell.angle_alpha   90.00
_cell.angle_beta   90.00
_cell.angle_gamma   90.00
#
_symmetry.space_group_name_H-M   'P 1'
#
loop_
_entity.id
_entity.type
_entity.pdbx_description
1 polymer ?
#
loop_
_entity_poly.entity_id
_entity_poly.type
_entity_poly.pdbx_seq_one_letter_code
_entity_poly.pdbx_strand_id
1 'polypeptide(L)'
;MNGSINILDLVVHASLPVKLVLLILVVFSFTSWVIIFRKKAMLDAATRDADDFEERFWSGVDLAALFREVSNRAGEAGGLAGVFESGFREFVRQRQRSSEDRRAVLEASERAMRVAGTREVEKMERNLEYLANVGSISTYVGLFGTVWGIMIAFQGL
;
A
#
# COMPACT_ATOMS: atom_id res chain seq x y z
N MET A 1 45.16 -27.92 1.14
CA MET A 1 44.18 -27.70 2.23
C MET A 1 43.77 -26.25 2.18
N ASN A 2 42.59 -25.95 1.64
CA ASN A 2 41.87 -24.69 1.83
C ASN A 2 40.40 -24.99 1.54
N GLY A 3 39.72 -25.51 2.55
CA GLY A 3 38.29 -25.83 2.52
C GLY A 3 37.45 -24.55 2.63
N SER A 4 37.46 -23.73 1.60
CA SER A 4 36.42 -22.71 1.45
C SER A 4 35.17 -23.43 0.93
N ILE A 5 34.19 -23.63 1.81
CA ILE A 5 32.87 -24.12 1.41
C ILE A 5 32.33 -23.18 0.33
N ASN A 6 32.21 -23.66 -0.90
CA ASN A 6 31.68 -22.88 -2.00
C ASN A 6 30.14 -23.00 -1.96
N ILE A 7 29.47 -21.91 -1.60
CA ILE A 7 28.00 -21.87 -1.44
C ILE A 7 27.32 -22.25 -2.75
N LEU A 8 27.88 -21.83 -3.89
CA LEU A 8 27.34 -22.18 -5.20
C LEU A 8 27.44 -23.69 -5.46
N ASP A 9 28.54 -24.30 -5.06
CA ASP A 9 28.76 -25.74 -5.21
C ASP A 9 27.77 -26.55 -4.36
N LEU A 10 27.48 -26.08 -3.15
CA LEU A 10 26.47 -26.67 -2.27
C LEU A 10 25.05 -26.60 -2.87
N VAL A 11 24.70 -25.48 -3.52
CA VAL A 11 23.41 -25.30 -4.20
C VAL A 11 23.35 -26.14 -5.48
N VAL A 12 24.46 -26.24 -6.23
CA VAL A 12 24.55 -27.05 -7.46
C VAL A 12 24.44 -28.54 -7.15
N HIS A 13 24.94 -29.00 -6.01
CA HIS A 13 24.80 -30.40 -5.58
C HIS A 13 23.48 -30.70 -4.84
N ALA A 14 22.67 -29.69 -4.54
CA ALA A 14 21.36 -29.89 -3.94
C ALA A 14 20.37 -30.63 -4.89
N SER A 15 19.41 -31.33 -4.29
CA SER A 15 18.37 -32.03 -5.02
C SER A 15 17.46 -31.05 -5.80
N LEU A 16 16.85 -31.53 -6.89
CA LEU A 16 15.98 -30.71 -7.75
C LEU A 16 14.89 -29.96 -6.96
N PRO A 17 14.19 -30.57 -5.98
CA PRO A 17 13.17 -29.86 -5.19
C PRO A 17 13.74 -28.72 -4.35
N VAL A 18 14.93 -28.89 -3.75
CA VAL A 18 15.59 -27.84 -2.95
C VAL A 18 15.98 -26.66 -3.82
N LYS A 19 16.49 -26.91 -5.04
CA LYS A 19 16.80 -25.85 -6.01
C LYS A 19 15.55 -25.05 -6.41
N LEU A 20 14.41 -25.72 -6.62
CA LEU A 20 13.14 -25.05 -6.91
C LEU A 20 12.67 -24.18 -5.75
N VAL A 21 12.76 -24.68 -4.52
CA VAL A 21 12.43 -23.91 -3.31
C VAL A 21 13.28 -22.64 -3.22
N LEU A 22 14.60 -22.76 -3.39
CA LEU A 22 15.52 -21.61 -3.37
C LEU A 22 15.17 -20.61 -4.48
N LEU A 23 14.88 -21.08 -5.70
CA LEU A 23 14.48 -20.22 -6.81
C LEU A 23 13.20 -19.43 -6.50
N ILE A 24 12.17 -20.09 -5.96
CA ILE A 24 10.91 -19.44 -5.57
C ILE A 24 11.16 -18.36 -4.50
N LEU A 25 11.99 -18.66 -3.50
CA LEU A 25 12.34 -17.69 -2.45
C LEU A 25 13.06 -16.46 -3.01
N VAL A 26 13.97 -16.65 -3.98
CA VAL A 26 14.64 -15.54 -4.66
C VAL A 26 13.64 -14.68 -5.44
N VAL A 27 12.70 -15.30 -6.16
CA VAL A 27 11.64 -14.57 -6.89
C VAL A 27 10.77 -13.78 -5.92
N PHE A 28 10.33 -14.38 -4.82
CA PHE A 28 9.55 -13.70 -3.78
C PHE A 28 10.31 -12.53 -3.14
N SER A 29 11.61 -12.67 -2.91
CA SER A 29 12.45 -11.58 -2.41
C SER A 29 12.49 -10.42 -3.41
N PHE A 30 12.73 -10.72 -4.69
CA PHE A 30 12.78 -9.71 -5.74
C PHE A 30 11.44 -8.98 -5.92
N THR A 31 10.32 -9.70 -6.00
CA THR A 31 8.99 -9.08 -6.12
C THR A 31 8.65 -8.22 -4.90
N SER A 32 9.04 -8.65 -3.71
CA SER A 32 8.84 -7.88 -2.47
C SER A 32 9.56 -6.53 -2.53
N TRP A 33 10.83 -6.50 -2.95
CA TRP A 33 11.58 -5.26 -3.10
C TRP A 33 10.95 -4.31 -4.13
N VAL A 34 10.53 -4.83 -5.28
CA VAL A 34 9.84 -4.02 -6.32
C VAL A 34 8.58 -3.37 -5.75
N ILE A 35 7.78 -4.12 -4.99
CA ILE A 35 6.55 -3.59 -4.37
C ILE A 35 6.90 -2.55 -3.29
N ILE A 36 7.91 -2.80 -2.45
CA ILE A 36 8.34 -1.87 -1.40
C ILE A 36 8.75 -0.52 -2.01
N PHE A 37 9.59 -0.50 -3.04
CA PHE A 37 10.01 0.74 -3.67
C PHE A 37 8.86 1.49 -4.34
N ARG A 38 7.99 0.76 -5.07
CA ARG A 38 6.81 1.37 -5.69
C ARG A 38 5.88 1.98 -4.64
N LYS A 39 5.70 1.28 -3.52
CA LYS A 39 4.84 1.73 -2.43
C LYS A 39 5.39 2.94 -1.72
N LYS A 40 6.71 2.93 -1.45
CA LYS A 40 7.41 4.07 -0.88
C LYS A 40 7.26 5.31 -1.76
N ALA A 41 7.50 5.19 -3.06
CA ALA A 41 7.34 6.32 -3.98
C ALA A 41 5.90 6.86 -4.02
N MET A 42 4.89 5.97 -4.00
CA MET A 42 3.47 6.35 -3.94
C MET A 42 3.12 7.11 -2.65
N LEU A 43 3.59 6.61 -1.49
CA LEU A 43 3.35 7.27 -0.20
C LEU A 43 4.07 8.61 -0.11
N ASP A 44 5.34 8.66 -0.52
CA ASP A 44 6.13 9.89 -0.52
C ASP A 44 5.48 10.96 -1.43
N ALA A 45 4.90 10.58 -2.57
CA ALA A 45 4.13 11.49 -3.43
C ALA A 45 2.83 11.95 -2.77
N ALA A 46 2.04 11.03 -2.20
CA ALA A 46 0.78 11.36 -1.54
C ALA A 46 0.97 12.28 -0.31
N THR A 47 2.05 12.11 0.44
CA THR A 47 2.40 12.99 1.56
C THR A 47 2.72 14.40 1.08
N ARG A 48 3.52 14.54 0.02
CA ARG A 48 3.82 15.86 -0.57
C ARG A 48 2.57 16.57 -1.07
N ASP A 49 1.72 15.85 -1.80
CA ASP A 49 0.45 16.41 -2.31
C ASP A 49 -0.48 16.84 -1.16
N ALA A 50 -0.45 16.11 -0.04
CA ALA A 50 -1.22 16.46 1.16
C ALA A 50 -0.66 17.71 1.86
N ASP A 51 0.66 17.80 2.02
CA ASP A 51 1.35 18.94 2.64
C ASP A 51 1.10 20.22 1.81
N ASP A 52 1.24 20.14 0.48
CA ASP A 52 0.96 21.24 -0.45
C ASP A 52 -0.52 21.68 -0.38
N PHE A 53 -1.44 20.73 -0.29
CA PHE A 53 -2.86 21.05 -0.14
C PHE A 53 -3.15 21.70 1.22
N GLU A 54 -2.55 21.20 2.29
CA GLU A 54 -2.72 21.73 3.65
C GLU A 54 -2.23 23.18 3.75
N GLU A 55 -1.04 23.49 3.21
CA GLU A 55 -0.51 24.86 3.19
C GLU A 55 -1.49 25.82 2.50
N ARG A 56 -2.05 25.39 1.36
CA ARG A 56 -3.03 26.18 0.62
C ARG A 56 -4.35 26.33 1.37
N PHE A 57 -4.80 25.28 2.04
CA PHE A 57 -6.01 25.32 2.86
C PHE A 57 -5.87 26.35 4.00
N TRP A 58 -4.69 26.42 4.63
CA TRP A 58 -4.42 27.37 5.73
C TRP A 58 -3.98 28.77 5.27
N SER A 59 -3.64 28.96 4.00
CA SER A 59 -3.19 30.26 3.45
C SER A 59 -4.25 31.37 3.45
N GLY A 60 -5.50 31.07 3.84
CA GLY A 60 -6.60 32.03 3.88
C GLY A 60 -7.35 32.20 2.54
N VAL A 61 -7.12 31.30 1.58
CA VAL A 61 -7.88 31.24 0.32
C VAL A 61 -9.35 30.89 0.60
N ASP A 62 -10.26 31.47 -0.18
CA ASP A 62 -11.69 31.13 -0.12
C ASP A 62 -11.93 29.64 -0.37
N LEU A 63 -12.55 28.96 0.60
CA LEU A 63 -12.86 27.52 0.52
C LEU A 63 -13.71 27.17 -0.71
N ALA A 64 -14.61 28.07 -1.13
CA ALA A 64 -15.41 27.84 -2.33
C ALA A 64 -14.56 27.93 -3.61
N ALA A 65 -13.54 28.80 -3.64
CA ALA A 65 -12.57 28.86 -4.72
C ALA A 65 -11.67 27.61 -4.75
N LEU A 66 -11.18 27.18 -3.59
CA LEU A 66 -10.40 25.95 -3.45
C LEU A 66 -11.20 24.72 -3.90
N PHE A 67 -12.48 24.64 -3.53
CA PHE A 67 -13.38 23.58 -3.98
C PHE A 67 -13.55 23.54 -5.49
N ARG A 68 -13.73 24.69 -6.15
CA ARG A 68 -13.84 24.76 -7.61
C ARG A 68 -12.55 24.29 -8.28
N GLU A 69 -11.40 24.66 -7.74
CA GLU A 69 -10.12 24.23 -8.29
C GLU A 69 -9.94 22.71 -8.20
N VAL A 70 -10.17 22.13 -7.01
CA VAL A 70 -10.06 20.68 -6.81
C VAL A 70 -11.07 19.93 -7.67
N SER A 71 -12.31 20.42 -7.74
CA SER A 71 -13.37 19.81 -8.56
C SER A 71 -13.08 19.87 -10.06
N ASN A 72 -12.38 20.92 -10.52
CA ASN A 72 -12.00 21.06 -11.94
C ASN A 72 -10.85 20.14 -12.34
N ARG A 73 -10.06 19.63 -11.38
CA ARG A 73 -9.04 18.59 -11.60
C ARG A 73 -9.64 17.17 -11.60
N ALA A 74 -10.92 17.05 -11.98
CA ALA A 74 -11.70 15.81 -11.92
C ALA A 74 -10.97 14.62 -12.56
N GLY A 75 -10.51 13.69 -11.72
CA GLY A 75 -9.75 12.50 -12.12
C GLY A 75 -8.38 12.38 -11.41
N GLU A 76 -7.82 13.50 -10.94
CA GLU A 76 -6.49 13.55 -10.31
C GLU A 76 -6.53 13.91 -8.80
N ALA A 77 -7.66 14.42 -8.30
CA ALA A 77 -7.84 14.77 -6.90
C ALA A 77 -7.97 13.51 -6.00
N GLY A 78 -6.84 12.86 -5.72
CA GLY A 78 -6.71 11.85 -4.68
C GLY A 78 -6.29 12.44 -3.34
N GLY A 79 -6.13 11.60 -2.31
CA GLY A 79 -5.60 12.00 -1.01
C GLY A 79 -6.44 13.06 -0.31
N LEU A 80 -5.76 14.01 0.36
CA LEU A 80 -6.39 15.01 1.22
C LEU A 80 -7.34 15.96 0.47
N ALA A 81 -6.99 16.32 -0.77
CA ALA A 81 -7.83 17.16 -1.63
C ALA A 81 -9.17 16.47 -1.97
N GLY A 82 -9.16 15.17 -2.25
CA GLY A 82 -10.38 14.39 -2.51
C GLY A 82 -11.26 14.26 -1.26
N VAL A 83 -10.65 14.15 -0.07
CA VAL A 83 -11.38 14.17 1.21
C VAL A 83 -12.10 15.51 1.39
N PHE A 84 -11.39 16.62 1.21
CA PHE A 84 -11.98 17.96 1.29
C PHE A 84 -13.12 18.15 0.27
N GLU A 85 -12.90 17.76 -0.98
CA GLU A 85 -13.90 17.86 -2.04
C GLU A 85 -15.19 17.11 -1.68
N SER A 86 -15.06 15.88 -1.16
CA SER A 86 -16.21 15.07 -0.77
C SER A 86 -17.04 15.70 0.35
N GLY A 87 -16.37 16.26 1.37
CA GLY A 87 -17.02 16.96 2.49
C GLY A 87 -17.70 18.25 2.06
N PHE A 88 -16.98 19.09 1.32
CA PHE A 88 -17.48 20.38 0.87
C PHE A 88 -18.63 20.24 -0.13
N ARG A 89 -18.58 19.21 -1.00
CA ARG A 89 -19.68 18.87 -1.91
C ARG A 89 -20.95 18.51 -1.14
N GLU A 90 -20.83 17.71 -0.08
CA GLU A 90 -21.97 17.35 0.76
C GLU A 90 -22.52 18.56 1.53
N PHE A 91 -21.64 19.42 2.05
CA PHE A 91 -22.01 20.69 2.69
C PHE A 91 -22.85 21.58 1.77
N VAL A 92 -22.38 21.81 0.53
CA VAL A 92 -23.08 22.63 -0.47
C VAL A 92 -24.42 22.01 -0.83
N ARG A 93 -24.48 20.68 -1.02
CA ARG A 93 -25.70 19.95 -1.37
C ARG A 93 -26.78 20.06 -0.29
N GLN A 94 -26.39 19.93 0.97
CA GLN A 94 -27.29 20.02 2.13
C GLN A 94 -27.79 21.46 2.34
N ARG A 95 -26.91 22.45 2.15
CA ARG A 95 -27.27 23.88 2.26
C ARG A 95 -28.28 24.30 1.19
N GLN A 96 -28.18 23.77 -0.03
CA GLN A 96 -29.16 24.01 -1.10
C GLN A 96 -30.54 23.39 -0.83
N ARG A 97 -30.62 22.36 0.01
CA ARG A 97 -31.87 21.70 0.39
C ARG A 97 -32.61 22.41 1.54
N SER A 98 -32.18 23.61 1.94
CA SER A 98 -32.73 24.36 3.08
C SER A 98 -32.87 23.51 4.34
N SER A 99 -31.88 22.68 4.66
CA SER A 99 -31.85 22.01 5.96
C SER A 99 -31.72 23.10 7.04
N GLU A 100 -32.79 23.34 7.79
CA GLU A 100 -32.80 24.31 8.90
C GLU A 100 -31.82 23.90 10.00
N ASP A 101 -31.52 22.60 10.09
CA ASP A 101 -30.58 22.05 11.04
C ASP A 101 -29.14 22.09 10.54
N ARG A 102 -28.41 23.13 10.95
CA ARG A 102 -26.97 23.29 10.70
C ARG A 102 -26.14 22.13 11.24
N ARG A 103 -26.59 21.45 12.31
CA ARG A 103 -25.85 20.31 12.87
C ARG A 103 -25.91 19.13 11.92
N ALA A 104 -27.08 18.83 11.38
CA ALA A 104 -27.25 17.77 10.38
C ALA A 104 -26.38 17.99 9.12
N VAL A 105 -26.24 19.25 8.67
CA VAL A 105 -25.36 19.60 7.55
C VAL A 105 -23.89 19.31 7.85
N LEU A 106 -23.41 19.71 9.04
CA LEU A 106 -22.04 19.48 9.47
C LEU A 106 -21.76 17.97 9.65
N GLU A 107 -22.65 17.25 10.32
CA GLU A 107 -22.53 15.80 10.52
C GLU A 107 -22.49 15.01 9.20
N ALA A 108 -23.29 15.43 8.21
CA ALA A 108 -23.26 14.80 6.90
C ALA A 108 -21.93 15.06 6.16
N SER A 109 -21.41 16.29 6.27
CA SER A 109 -20.14 16.69 5.67
C SER A 109 -18.96 15.93 6.31
N GLU A 110 -18.95 15.82 7.64
CA GLU A 110 -17.97 15.04 8.41
C GLU A 110 -18.00 13.56 8.01
N ARG A 111 -19.21 12.99 7.89
CA ARG A 111 -19.38 11.60 7.45
C ARG A 111 -18.86 11.37 6.05
N ALA A 112 -19.12 12.29 5.12
CA ALA A 112 -18.59 12.23 3.76
C ALA A 112 -17.04 12.25 3.76
N MET A 113 -16.44 13.17 4.52
CA MET A 113 -14.98 13.24 4.69
C MET A 113 -14.40 11.95 5.28
N ARG A 114 -15.03 11.39 6.32
CA ARG A 114 -14.59 10.14 6.93
C ARG A 114 -14.62 8.97 5.94
N VAL A 115 -15.70 8.85 5.18
CA VAL A 115 -15.84 7.79 4.16
C VAL A 115 -14.79 7.96 3.05
N ALA A 116 -14.57 9.17 2.56
CA ALA A 116 -13.54 9.45 1.56
C ALA A 116 -12.13 9.15 2.11
N GLY A 117 -11.85 9.56 3.35
CA GLY A 117 -10.56 9.30 4.00
C GLY A 117 -10.29 7.80 4.13
N THR A 118 -11.28 7.02 4.58
CA THR A 118 -11.15 5.55 4.64
C THR A 118 -10.85 4.95 3.27
N ARG A 119 -11.53 5.40 2.19
CA ARG A 119 -11.29 4.90 0.83
C ARG A 119 -9.88 5.23 0.32
N GLU A 120 -9.37 6.42 0.62
CA GLU A 120 -8.00 6.79 0.24
C GLU A 120 -6.97 5.94 1.00
N VAL A 121 -7.20 5.66 2.29
CA VAL A 121 -6.35 4.73 3.06
C VAL A 121 -6.39 3.33 2.46
N GLU A 122 -7.57 2.76 2.17
CA GLU A 122 -7.70 1.44 1.54
C GLU A 122 -6.96 1.37 0.19
N LYS A 123 -7.02 2.45 -0.61
CA LYS A 123 -6.27 2.56 -1.86
C LYS A 123 -4.76 2.56 -1.61
N MET A 124 -4.31 3.26 -0.56
CA MET A 124 -2.93 3.26 -0.08
C MET A 124 -2.53 1.97 0.65
N GLU A 125 -3.44 1.06 1.00
CA GLU A 125 -3.08 -0.23 1.61
C GLU A 125 -3.03 -1.37 0.57
N ARG A 126 -3.55 -1.14 -0.63
CA ARG A 126 -3.52 -2.13 -1.72
C ARG A 126 -2.11 -2.71 -1.95
N ASN A 127 -2.04 -4.03 -2.06
CA ASN A 127 -0.84 -4.86 -2.21
C ASN A 127 0.00 -5.09 -0.93
N LEU A 128 -0.34 -4.48 0.21
CA LEU A 128 0.30 -4.84 1.49
C LEU A 128 -0.02 -6.29 1.89
N GLU A 129 -1.22 -6.77 1.56
CA GLU A 129 -1.62 -8.17 1.75
C GLU A 129 -0.70 -9.15 1.03
N TYR A 130 -0.20 -8.79 -0.17
CA TYR A 130 0.74 -9.63 -0.89
C TYR A 130 2.07 -9.77 -0.13
N LEU A 131 2.61 -8.66 0.39
CA LEU A 131 3.83 -8.68 1.18
C LEU A 131 3.65 -9.50 2.47
N ALA A 132 2.50 -9.36 3.14
CA ALA A 132 2.16 -10.15 4.31
C ALA A 132 2.07 -11.65 4.00
N ASN A 133 1.40 -12.01 2.91
CA ASN A 133 1.29 -13.39 2.45
C ASN A 133 2.64 -13.98 2.06
N VAL A 134 3.48 -13.25 1.33
CA VAL A 134 4.82 -13.69 0.97
C VAL A 134 5.67 -13.96 2.21
N GLY A 135 5.65 -13.08 3.22
CA GLY A 135 6.40 -13.28 4.46
C GLY A 135 5.98 -14.53 5.24
N SER A 136 4.67 -14.82 5.28
CA SER A 136 4.15 -16.03 5.91
C SER A 136 4.49 -17.30 5.11
N ILE A 137 4.17 -17.30 3.81
CA ILE A 137 4.35 -18.46 2.93
C ILE A 137 5.83 -18.80 2.74
N SER A 138 6.73 -17.81 2.67
CA SER A 138 8.18 -18.06 2.53
C SER A 138 8.74 -18.89 3.68
N THR A 139 8.20 -18.75 4.89
CA THR A 139 8.61 -19.53 6.07
C THR A 139 8.28 -21.01 5.89
N TYR A 140 7.06 -21.31 5.44
CA TYR A 140 6.63 -22.68 5.16
C TYR A 140 7.37 -23.30 3.98
N VAL A 141 7.59 -22.52 2.91
CA VAL A 141 8.37 -22.93 1.73
C VAL A 141 9.82 -23.26 2.11
N GLY A 142 10.45 -22.43 2.96
CA GLY A 142 11.78 -22.68 3.49
C GLY A 142 11.86 -23.95 4.34
N LEU A 143 10.91 -24.14 5.27
CA LEU A 143 10.81 -25.34 6.10
C LEU A 143 10.61 -26.61 5.26
N PHE A 144 9.79 -26.55 4.22
CA PHE A 144 9.63 -27.67 3.29
C PHE A 144 10.97 -28.04 2.62
N GLY A 145 11.75 -27.05 2.18
CA GLY A 145 13.07 -27.28 1.59
C GLY A 145 14.04 -27.97 2.55
N THR A 146 14.04 -27.59 3.83
CA THR A 146 14.92 -28.21 4.83
C THR A 146 14.51 -29.64 5.16
N VAL A 147 13.21 -29.90 5.37
CA VAL A 147 12.69 -31.26 5.63
C VAL A 147 13.00 -32.19 4.45
N TRP A 148 12.76 -31.71 3.22
CA TRP A 148 13.06 -32.49 2.02
C TRP A 148 14.56 -32.78 1.87
N GLY A 149 15.41 -31.78 2.10
CA GLY A 149 16.86 -31.94 2.04
C GLY A 149 17.36 -32.99 3.02
N ILE A 150 16.86 -32.97 4.26
CA ILE A 150 17.19 -33.97 5.29
C ILE A 150 16.72 -35.37 4.86
N MET A 151 15.49 -35.51 4.35
CA MET A 151 14.96 -36.80 3.90
C MET A 151 15.85 -37.46 2.83
N ILE A 152 16.31 -36.69 1.84
CA ILE A 152 17.22 -37.20 0.80
C ILE A 152 18.59 -37.56 1.37
N ALA A 153 19.12 -36.77 2.32
CA ALA A 153 20.39 -37.07 2.97
C ALA A 153 20.34 -38.41 3.72
N PHE A 154 19.22 -38.71 4.40
CA PHE A 154 19.02 -40.00 5.08
C PHE A 154 18.79 -41.18 4.12
N GLN A 155 18.17 -40.96 2.95
CA GLN A 155 18.02 -41.99 1.93
C GLN A 155 19.35 -42.34 1.22
N GLY A 156 20.31 -41.41 1.22
CA GLY A 156 21.64 -41.60 0.63
C GLY A 156 22.67 -42.24 1.58
N LEU A 157 22.30 -42.50 2.84
CA LEU A 157 23.09 -43.26 3.83
C LEU A 157 22.68 -44.73 3.82
#